data_AF-A0A7X5N226-F1
#
_entry.id   AF-A0A7X5N226-F1
#
_cell.length_a   1.000
_cell.length_b   1.000
_cell.length_c   1.000
_cell.angle_alpha   90.00
_cell.angle_beta   90.00
_cell.angle_gamma   90.00
#
_symmetry.space_group_name_H-M   'P 1'
#
loop_
_entity.id
_entity.type
_entity.pdbx_description
1 polymer ?
#
loop_
_entity_poly.entity_id
_entity_poly.type
_entity_poly.pdbx_seq_one_letter_code
_entity_poly.pdbx_strand_id
1 'polypeptide(L)'
;AIPAAQLPAEDQVSYQVYRQQLLVLLDQQHFRAWEMPFNSDSAFWSDLGFSAEAKLRTREDYQRYLKMLADIPRYFAEHTDNMRAGLARGFSQPRVTLTGRDQSIADVVQAKGEANPFYAPFKQMPATLPADVQAQLRQQAVQTIDTQV
;
A
#
# COMPACT_ATOMS: atom_id res chain seq x y z
N ALA A 1 -30.00 14.89 11.43
CA ALA A 1 -29.61 14.47 10.06
C ALA A 1 -30.58 15.08 9.05
N ILE A 2 -30.13 15.40 7.84
CA ILE A 2 -31.00 15.86 6.75
C ILE A 2 -31.73 14.64 6.18
N PRO A 3 -33.08 14.64 6.10
CA PRO A 3 -33.81 13.54 5.47
C PRO A 3 -33.40 13.39 4.00
N ALA A 4 -33.09 12.17 3.57
CA ALA A 4 -32.60 11.91 2.21
C ALA A 4 -33.58 12.43 1.12
N ALA A 5 -34.88 12.34 1.34
CA ALA A 5 -35.90 12.84 0.42
C ALA A 5 -35.90 14.38 0.24
N GLN A 6 -35.20 15.12 1.10
CA GLN A 6 -35.07 16.58 1.03
C GLN A 6 -33.79 17.02 0.30
N LEU A 7 -32.94 16.09 -0.10
CA LEU A 7 -31.76 16.40 -0.90
C LEU A 7 -32.14 16.67 -2.37
N PRO A 8 -31.40 17.51 -3.09
CA PRO A 8 -31.45 17.58 -4.55
C PRO A 8 -31.28 16.20 -5.20
N ALA A 9 -31.81 16.00 -6.41
CA ALA A 9 -31.82 14.68 -7.05
C ALA A 9 -30.43 14.03 -7.18
N GLU A 10 -29.41 14.79 -7.55
CA GLU A 10 -28.03 14.30 -7.63
C GLU A 10 -27.45 13.93 -6.25
N ASP A 11 -27.79 14.71 -5.23
CA ASP A 11 -27.36 14.46 -3.86
C ASP A 11 -28.05 13.24 -3.25
N GLN A 12 -29.28 12.92 -3.68
CA GLN A 12 -29.94 11.67 -3.30
C GLN A 12 -29.19 10.44 -3.83
N VAL A 13 -28.71 10.50 -5.07
CA VAL A 13 -27.88 9.44 -5.66
C VAL A 13 -26.56 9.33 -4.91
N SER A 14 -25.88 10.46 -4.69
CA SER A 14 -24.62 10.52 -3.93
C SER A 14 -24.77 9.94 -2.52
N TYR A 15 -25.88 10.28 -1.84
CA TYR A 15 -26.22 9.73 -0.54
C TYR A 15 -26.40 8.21 -0.56
N GLN A 16 -27.12 7.68 -1.56
CA GLN A 16 -27.32 6.23 -1.67
C GLN A 16 -26.00 5.48 -1.88
N VAL A 17 -25.13 6.01 -2.75
CA VAL A 17 -23.79 5.44 -2.98
C VAL A 17 -22.95 5.48 -1.71
N TYR A 18 -22.86 6.62 -1.04
CA TYR A 18 -22.05 6.77 0.17
C TYR A 18 -22.58 5.90 1.32
N ARG A 19 -23.90 5.83 1.49
CA ARG A 19 -24.53 4.93 2.46
C ARG A 19 -24.14 3.48 2.19
N GLN A 20 -24.18 3.03 0.93
CA GLN A 20 -23.78 1.67 0.58
C GLN A 20 -22.30 1.41 0.87
N GLN A 21 -21.41 2.36 0.56
CA GLN A 21 -19.99 2.25 0.90
C GLN A 21 -19.78 2.09 2.40
N LEU A 22 -20.47 2.88 3.24
CA LEU A 22 -20.39 2.78 4.70
C LEU A 22 -20.89 1.43 5.22
N LEU A 23 -21.99 0.90 4.67
CA LEU A 23 -22.49 -0.42 5.04
C LEU A 23 -21.49 -1.52 4.68
N VAL A 24 -20.90 -1.46 3.48
CA VAL A 24 -19.87 -2.42 3.07
C VAL A 24 -18.63 -2.32 3.97
N LEU A 25 -18.19 -1.11 4.33
CA LEU A 25 -17.07 -0.93 5.27
C LEU A 25 -17.40 -1.52 6.64
N LEU A 26 -18.63 -1.33 7.14
CA LEU A 26 -19.07 -1.91 8.41
C LEU A 26 -19.12 -3.44 8.35
N ASP A 27 -19.65 -4.00 7.26
CA ASP A 27 -19.71 -5.45 7.05
C ASP A 27 -18.31 -6.05 6.93
N GLN A 28 -17.38 -5.38 6.25
CA GLN A 28 -15.97 -5.78 6.23
C GLN A 28 -15.37 -5.85 7.63
N GLN A 29 -15.77 -4.96 8.54
CA GLN A 29 -15.36 -5.05 9.93
C GLN A 29 -15.99 -6.25 10.64
N HIS A 30 -17.31 -6.41 10.50
CA HIS A 30 -18.05 -7.50 11.12
C HIS A 30 -17.54 -8.89 10.70
N PHE A 31 -17.25 -9.05 9.40
CA PHE A 31 -16.75 -10.30 8.82
C PHE A 31 -15.23 -10.43 8.84
N ARG A 32 -14.51 -9.45 9.41
CA ARG A 32 -13.05 -9.44 9.52
C ARG A 32 -12.34 -9.65 8.19
N ALA A 33 -12.77 -8.88 7.18
CA ALA A 33 -12.27 -9.01 5.81
C ALA A 33 -10.75 -8.83 5.68
N TRP A 34 -10.13 -8.09 6.61
CA TRP A 34 -8.67 -7.88 6.68
C TRP A 34 -7.87 -9.18 6.88
N GLU A 35 -8.50 -10.26 7.34
CA GLU A 35 -7.88 -11.59 7.48
C GLU A 35 -7.68 -12.31 6.14
N MET A 36 -8.22 -11.77 5.03
CA MET A 36 -7.94 -12.19 3.66
C MET A 36 -7.50 -10.95 2.84
N PRO A 37 -6.29 -10.43 3.06
CA PRO A 37 -5.84 -9.14 2.56
C PRO A 37 -5.46 -9.13 1.06
N PHE A 38 -5.75 -10.22 0.34
CA PHE A 38 -5.55 -10.31 -1.10
C PHE A 38 -6.48 -11.34 -1.74
N ASN A 39 -6.68 -11.19 -3.04
CA ASN A 39 -7.49 -12.07 -3.88
C ASN A 39 -6.85 -12.19 -5.29
N SER A 40 -7.63 -12.63 -6.28
CA SER A 40 -7.17 -12.77 -7.67
C SER A 40 -6.89 -11.45 -8.40
N ASP A 41 -7.44 -10.30 -7.96
CA ASP A 41 -7.32 -8.99 -8.61
C ASP A 41 -6.56 -7.93 -7.79
N SER A 42 -6.54 -8.06 -6.47
CA SER A 42 -6.05 -7.08 -5.51
C SER A 42 -5.12 -7.76 -4.50
N ALA A 43 -4.11 -7.05 -4.03
CA ALA A 43 -3.24 -7.52 -2.96
C ALA A 43 -2.69 -6.35 -2.13
N PHE A 44 -2.54 -6.56 -0.82
CA PHE A 44 -2.01 -5.54 0.09
C PHE A 44 -0.64 -4.99 -0.35
N TRP A 45 0.22 -5.80 -0.97
CA TRP A 45 1.52 -5.34 -1.45
C TRP A 45 1.44 -4.47 -2.72
N SER A 46 0.33 -4.51 -3.47
CA SER A 46 0.14 -3.64 -4.63
C SER A 46 0.05 -2.16 -4.22
N ASP A 47 -0.46 -1.88 -3.02
CA ASP A 47 -0.53 -0.52 -2.47
C ASP A 47 0.87 0.08 -2.27
N LEU A 48 1.85 -0.76 -1.89
CA LEU A 48 3.24 -0.33 -1.82
C LEU A 48 3.78 0.03 -3.20
N GLY A 49 3.43 -0.73 -4.25
CA GLY A 49 3.84 -0.43 -5.63
C GLY A 49 3.51 1.01 -6.05
N PHE A 50 2.30 1.49 -5.73
CA PHE A 50 1.91 2.88 -6.03
C PHE A 50 2.73 3.92 -5.27
N SER A 51 3.31 3.57 -4.11
CA SER A 51 4.18 4.48 -3.37
C SER A 51 5.46 4.84 -4.14
N ALA A 52 5.95 3.97 -5.02
CA ALA A 52 7.11 4.26 -5.88
C ALA A 52 6.84 5.40 -6.88
N GLU A 53 5.57 5.72 -7.14
CA GLU A 53 5.15 6.82 -8.02
C GLU A 53 5.03 8.17 -7.28
N ALA A 54 5.38 8.20 -5.99
CA ALA A 54 5.22 9.39 -5.15
C ALA A 54 6.04 10.58 -5.68
N LYS A 55 5.38 11.74 -5.80
CA LYS A 55 6.01 13.01 -6.19
C LYS A 55 6.52 13.74 -4.94
N LEU A 56 7.77 13.48 -4.56
CA LEU A 56 8.41 14.03 -3.37
C LEU A 56 9.13 15.36 -3.67
N ARG A 57 8.85 16.41 -2.88
CA ARG A 57 9.35 17.77 -3.15
C ARG A 57 10.29 18.30 -2.08
N THR A 58 10.04 17.91 -0.83
CA THR A 58 10.73 18.43 0.35
C THR A 58 11.55 17.35 1.02
N ARG A 59 12.55 17.73 1.82
CA ARG A 59 13.36 16.77 2.58
C ARG A 59 12.46 15.88 3.45
N GLU A 60 11.42 16.47 4.02
CA GLU A 60 10.45 15.82 4.87
C GLU A 60 9.62 14.77 4.11
N ASP A 61 9.29 15.01 2.83
CA ASP A 61 8.65 14.00 1.98
C ASP A 61 9.52 12.76 1.83
N TYR A 62 10.80 12.95 1.50
CA TYR A 62 11.75 11.84 1.37
C TYR A 62 11.95 11.09 2.69
N GLN A 63 12.02 11.81 3.81
CA GLN A 63 12.14 11.18 5.12
C GLN A 63 10.89 10.35 5.50
N ARG A 64 9.68 10.82 5.16
CA ARG A 64 8.45 10.02 5.33
C ARG A 64 8.47 8.78 4.44
N TYR A 65 8.91 8.94 3.19
CA TYR A 65 9.02 7.82 2.26
C TYR A 65 10.01 6.75 2.75
N LEU A 66 11.20 7.16 3.21
CA LEU A 66 12.19 6.26 3.81
C LEU A 66 11.65 5.53 5.04
N LYS A 67 10.90 6.21 5.90
CA LYS A 67 10.24 5.58 7.05
C LYS A 67 9.23 4.54 6.63
N MET A 68 8.42 4.82 5.61
CA MET A 68 7.48 3.85 5.05
C MET A 68 8.22 2.62 4.48
N LEU A 69 9.32 2.80 3.74
CA LEU A 69 10.13 1.69 3.24
C LEU A 69 10.71 0.84 4.38
N ALA A 70 11.23 1.49 5.42
CA ALA A 70 11.77 0.79 6.59
C ALA A 70 10.72 0.00 7.40
N ASP A 71 9.44 0.30 7.19
CA ASP A 71 8.32 -0.29 7.91
C ASP A 71 7.66 -1.45 7.16
N ILE A 72 8.11 -1.72 5.93
CA ILE A 72 7.65 -2.83 5.08
C ILE A 72 7.71 -4.19 5.82
N PRO A 73 8.80 -4.54 6.55
CA PRO A 73 8.85 -5.83 7.26
C PRO A 73 7.74 -6.01 8.30
N ARG A 74 7.45 -4.95 9.08
CA ARG A 74 6.35 -4.95 10.06
C ARG A 74 5.01 -5.11 9.34
N TYR A 75 4.79 -4.36 8.27
CA TYR A 75 3.56 -4.40 7.48
C TYR A 75 3.28 -5.81 6.92
N PHE A 76 4.30 -6.48 6.34
CA PHE A 76 4.16 -7.86 5.88
C PHE A 76 3.94 -8.88 7.01
N ALA A 77 4.59 -8.68 8.16
CA ALA A 77 4.38 -9.54 9.33
C ALA A 77 2.92 -9.46 9.82
N GLU A 78 2.38 -8.25 9.96
CA GLU A 78 0.99 -8.04 10.36
C GLU A 78 -0.01 -8.64 9.37
N HIS A 79 0.21 -8.47 8.06
CA HIS A 79 -0.61 -9.12 7.05
C HIS A 79 -0.48 -10.65 7.07
N THR A 80 0.70 -11.18 7.38
CA THR A 80 0.90 -12.63 7.55
C THR A 80 0.11 -13.16 8.74
N ASP A 81 0.09 -12.44 9.86
CA ASP A 81 -0.67 -12.84 11.04
C ASP A 81 -2.19 -12.76 10.79
N ASN A 82 -2.65 -11.73 10.07
CA ASN A 82 -4.03 -11.63 9.60
C ASN A 82 -4.42 -12.82 8.70
N MET A 83 -3.57 -13.18 7.74
CA MET A 83 -3.80 -14.35 6.87
C MET A 83 -3.87 -15.66 7.64
N ARG A 84 -3.01 -15.85 8.64
CA ARG A 84 -3.04 -17.02 9.52
C ARG A 84 -4.34 -17.08 10.34
N ALA A 85 -4.80 -15.94 10.85
CA ALA A 85 -6.09 -15.85 11.55
C ALA A 85 -7.27 -16.22 10.63
N GLY A 86 -7.26 -15.74 9.38
CA GLY A 86 -8.26 -16.10 8.38
C GLY A 86 -8.26 -17.60 8.06
N LEU A 87 -7.08 -18.16 7.78
CA LEU A 87 -6.89 -19.60 7.54
C LEU A 87 -7.40 -20.46 8.70
N ALA A 88 -7.14 -20.07 9.95
CA ALA A 88 -7.58 -20.80 11.14
C ALA A 88 -9.11 -20.95 11.25
N ARG A 89 -9.88 -20.05 10.63
CA ARG A 89 -11.34 -20.12 10.56
C ARG A 89 -11.89 -20.47 9.18
N GLY A 90 -11.06 -20.94 8.26
CA GLY A 90 -11.46 -21.32 6.90
C GLY A 90 -11.78 -20.15 5.97
N PHE A 91 -11.30 -18.93 6.29
CA PHE A 91 -11.49 -17.73 5.48
C PHE A 91 -10.22 -17.41 4.70
N SER A 92 -10.13 -17.92 3.47
CA SER A 92 -9.00 -17.70 2.57
C SER A 92 -9.39 -17.96 1.11
N GLN A 93 -8.51 -17.58 0.18
CA GLN A 93 -8.68 -17.86 -1.24
C GLN A 93 -8.48 -19.34 -1.55
N PRO A 94 -9.16 -19.90 -2.57
CA PRO A 94 -8.89 -21.25 -3.03
C PRO A 94 -7.43 -21.39 -3.51
N ARG A 95 -6.71 -22.43 -3.06
CA ARG A 95 -5.29 -22.64 -3.41
C ARG A 95 -4.97 -22.51 -4.91
N VAL A 96 -5.87 -22.97 -5.77
CA VAL A 96 -5.68 -22.92 -7.23
C VAL A 96 -5.53 -21.49 -7.76
N THR A 97 -6.21 -20.51 -7.15
CA THR A 97 -6.13 -19.10 -7.58
C THR A 97 -4.84 -18.41 -7.14
N LEU A 98 -4.05 -19.07 -6.29
CA LEU A 98 -2.80 -18.53 -5.73
C LEU A 98 -1.55 -18.89 -6.55
N THR A 99 -1.67 -19.84 -7.48
CA THR A 99 -0.53 -20.31 -8.27
C THR A 99 0.09 -19.17 -9.08
N GLY A 100 1.37 -18.85 -8.84
CA GLY A 100 2.11 -17.79 -9.53
C GLY A 100 1.83 -16.37 -9.03
N ARG A 101 1.05 -16.20 -7.96
CA ARG A 101 0.71 -14.87 -7.43
C ARG A 101 1.91 -14.16 -6.80
N ASP A 102 2.85 -14.94 -6.26
CA ASP A 102 4.15 -14.51 -5.75
C ASP A 102 5.00 -13.82 -6.82
N GLN A 103 4.81 -14.14 -8.10
CA GLN A 103 5.57 -13.52 -9.18
C GLN A 103 5.31 -12.00 -9.30
N SER A 104 4.14 -11.52 -8.88
CA SER A 104 3.79 -10.10 -8.93
C SER A 104 4.65 -9.21 -8.03
N ILE A 105 5.37 -9.78 -7.06
CA ILE A 105 6.27 -9.05 -6.15
C ILE A 105 7.74 -9.47 -6.34
N ALA A 106 8.02 -10.52 -7.12
CA ALA A 106 9.36 -11.06 -7.31
C ALA A 106 10.35 -10.01 -7.84
N ASP A 107 9.93 -9.15 -8.77
CA ASP A 107 10.77 -8.11 -9.36
C ASP A 107 11.26 -7.09 -8.32
N VAL A 108 10.46 -6.82 -7.28
CA VAL A 108 10.84 -5.92 -6.18
C VAL A 108 11.91 -6.59 -5.31
N VAL A 109 11.70 -7.85 -4.93
CA VAL A 109 12.60 -8.59 -4.03
C VAL A 109 13.96 -8.89 -4.70
N GLN A 110 13.96 -9.11 -6.01
CA GLN A 110 15.19 -9.45 -6.75
C GLN A 110 16.07 -8.23 -7.06
N ALA A 111 15.49 -7.03 -7.07
CA ALA A 111 16.20 -5.81 -7.40
C ALA A 111 16.83 -5.15 -6.16
N LYS A 112 18.07 -4.68 -6.29
CA LYS A 112 18.85 -4.04 -5.22
C LYS A 112 19.21 -2.60 -5.55
N GLY A 113 19.44 -1.80 -4.50
CA GLY A 113 19.84 -0.41 -4.60
C GLY A 113 19.01 0.36 -5.62
N GLU A 114 19.67 0.99 -6.59
CA GLU A 114 19.01 1.87 -7.57
C GLU A 114 18.17 1.13 -8.63
N ALA A 115 18.35 -0.18 -8.76
CA ALA A 115 17.56 -1.02 -9.65
C ALA A 115 16.18 -1.33 -9.06
N ASN A 116 16.01 -1.21 -7.74
CA ASN A 116 14.74 -1.49 -7.07
C ASN A 116 13.67 -0.44 -7.45
N PRO A 117 12.43 -0.85 -7.75
CA PRO A 117 11.34 0.09 -8.07
C PRO A 117 11.12 1.19 -7.02
N PHE A 118 11.30 0.89 -5.73
CA PHE A 118 11.16 1.89 -4.66
C PHE A 118 12.24 2.98 -4.68
N TYR A 119 13.31 2.83 -5.46
CA TYR A 119 14.28 3.89 -5.66
C TYR A 119 13.80 4.98 -6.63
N ALA A 120 12.68 4.77 -7.34
CA ALA A 120 12.21 5.68 -8.38
C ALA A 120 12.12 7.17 -7.97
N PRO A 121 11.60 7.54 -6.78
CA PRO A 121 11.54 8.95 -6.36
C PRO A 121 12.91 9.63 -6.22
N PHE A 122 13.99 8.85 -6.03
CA PHE A 122 15.36 9.38 -5.82
C PHE A 122 16.12 9.60 -7.14
N LYS A 123 15.63 9.05 -8.26
CA LYS A 123 16.23 9.21 -9.59
C LYS A 123 16.12 10.66 -10.08
N GLN A 124 15.01 11.33 -9.78
CA GLN A 124 14.77 12.72 -10.17
C GLN A 124 14.27 13.52 -8.97
N MET A 125 15.22 14.18 -8.30
CA MET A 125 14.94 15.04 -7.14
C MET A 125 14.85 16.51 -7.58
N PRO A 126 14.00 17.32 -6.92
CA PRO A 126 13.85 18.72 -7.29
C PRO A 126 15.14 19.51 -7.01
N ALA A 127 15.48 20.42 -7.93
CA ALA A 127 16.66 21.29 -7.81
C ALA A 127 16.60 22.24 -6.59
N THR A 128 15.42 22.40 -5.98
CA THR A 128 15.25 23.16 -4.73
C THR A 128 15.86 22.46 -3.52
N LEU A 129 16.15 21.16 -3.60
CA LEU A 129 16.90 20.44 -2.56
C LEU A 129 18.41 20.59 -2.78
N PRO A 130 19.17 21.03 -1.76
CA PRO A 130 20.63 21.09 -1.84
C PRO A 130 21.27 19.76 -2.25
N ALA A 131 22.35 19.83 -3.03
CA ALA A 131 22.98 18.64 -3.61
C ALA A 131 23.52 17.65 -2.55
N ASP A 132 24.03 18.18 -1.43
CA ASP A 132 24.47 17.39 -0.27
C ASP A 132 23.31 16.64 0.38
N VAL A 133 22.16 17.30 0.52
CA VAL A 133 20.93 16.67 1.04
C VAL A 133 20.43 15.59 0.09
N GLN A 134 20.46 15.83 -1.23
CA GLN A 134 20.10 14.82 -2.22
C GLN A 134 21.00 13.59 -2.13
N ALA A 135 22.31 13.78 -2.02
CA ALA A 135 23.27 12.69 -1.89
C ALA A 135 23.02 11.85 -0.63
N GLN A 136 22.78 12.50 0.52
CA GLN A 136 22.44 11.81 1.77
C GLN A 136 21.16 10.98 1.65
N LEU A 137 20.12 11.55 1.04
CA LEU A 137 18.84 10.87 0.85
C LEU A 137 18.95 9.65 -0.08
N ARG A 138 19.74 9.74 -1.16
CA ARG A 138 20.02 8.60 -2.05
C ARG A 138 20.76 7.48 -1.33
N GLN A 139 21.77 7.81 -0.53
CA GLN A 139 22.49 6.82 0.27
C GLN A 139 21.57 6.11 1.27
N GLN A 140 20.73 6.87 1.99
CA GLN A 140 19.73 6.33 2.91
C GLN A 140 18.72 5.42 2.19
N ALA A 141 18.31 5.78 0.96
CA ALA A 141 17.39 4.98 0.16
C ALA A 141 17.99 3.63 -0.21
N VAL A 142 19.20 3.60 -0.77
CA VAL A 142 19.88 2.34 -1.11
C VAL A 142 20.04 1.47 0.15
N GLN A 143 20.51 2.05 1.25
CA GLN A 143 20.66 1.32 2.51
C GLN A 143 19.33 0.76 3.02
N THR A 144 18.25 1.55 2.99
CA THR A 144 16.95 1.12 3.48
C THR A 144 16.38 0.02 2.60
N ILE A 145 16.45 0.17 1.27
CA ILE A 145 16.01 -0.84 0.31
C ILE A 145 16.77 -2.14 0.54
N ASP A 146 18.10 -2.11 0.58
CA ASP A 146 18.90 -3.33 0.68
C ASP A 146 18.76 -4.07 2.03
N THR A 147 18.22 -3.40 3.06
CA THR A 147 18.12 -3.97 4.42
C THR A 147 16.70 -4.21 4.91
N GLN A 148 15.68 -3.53 4.35
CA GLN A 148 14.30 -3.56 4.83
C GLN A 148 13.29 -4.00 3.77
N VAL A 149 13.66 -4.04 2.50
CA VAL A 149 12.78 -4.42 1.38
C VAL A 149 13.23 -5.76 0.82
#